data_AF-A0A2N6EEU5-F1
#
_entry.id   AF-A0A2N6EEU5-F1
#
_cell.length_a   1.000
_cell.length_b   1.000
_cell.length_c   1.000
_cell.angle_alpha   90.00
_cell.angle_beta   90.00
_cell.angle_gamma   90.00
#
_symmetry.space_group_name_H-M   'P 1'
#
loop_
_entity.id
_entity.type
_entity.pdbx_description
1 polymer ?
#
loop_
_entity_poly.entity_id
_entity_poly.type
_entity_poly.pdbx_seq_one_letter_code
_entity_poly.pdbx_strand_id
1 'polypeptide(L)'
;MSLASTCFAGAWTLEQGKAYNRFAVNYYFADEEFDADGEDKALDFEGDFTEVNVNYYVEYGVTDRLTAIASIYYKDIEQEDALIVKESNGIGDIDLGLKYRLLGWSGGAVAAQGLVKVPEAYDEAP
;
A
#
# COMPACT_ATOMS: atom_id res chain seq x y z
N MET A 1 -3.82 34.33 -19.67
CA MET A 1 -3.04 33.12 -19.99
C MET A 1 -3.12 32.23 -18.75
N SER A 2 -4.04 31.26 -18.72
CA SER A 2 -4.30 30.44 -17.53
C SER A 2 -3.39 29.21 -17.56
N LEU A 3 -2.38 29.19 -16.70
CA LEU A 3 -1.55 28.03 -16.40
C LEU A 3 -2.26 27.18 -15.33
N ALA A 4 -3.41 26.60 -15.67
CA ALA A 4 -3.99 25.54 -14.84
C ALA A 4 -3.30 24.24 -15.24
N SER A 5 -2.20 23.92 -14.55
CA SER A 5 -1.51 22.63 -14.67
C SER A 5 -2.52 21.52 -14.40
N THR A 6 -2.65 20.58 -15.34
CA THR A 6 -3.55 19.44 -15.26
C THR A 6 -3.38 18.75 -13.91
N CYS A 7 -4.38 18.88 -13.03
CA CYS A 7 -4.37 18.21 -11.74
C CYS A 7 -4.83 16.77 -11.97
N PHE A 8 -3.87 15.84 -12.05
CA PHE A 8 -4.14 14.40 -12.00
C PHE A 8 -4.53 14.00 -10.56
N ALA A 9 -5.72 14.42 -10.14
CA ALA A 9 -6.34 13.95 -8.91
C ALA A 9 -6.63 12.44 -8.98
N GLY A 10 -6.48 11.69 -7.89
CA GLY A 10 -6.53 10.21 -7.91
C GLY A 10 -7.81 9.55 -8.46
N ALA A 11 -8.87 10.32 -8.73
CA ALA A 11 -10.12 9.87 -9.33
C ALA A 11 -10.04 9.65 -10.86
N TRP A 12 -8.97 10.07 -11.55
CA TRP A 12 -8.83 9.88 -12.99
C TRP A 12 -8.42 8.43 -13.32
N THR A 13 -9.15 7.80 -14.24
CA THR A 13 -8.70 6.57 -14.88
C THR A 13 -7.58 6.88 -15.86
N LEU A 14 -6.61 5.98 -15.97
CA LEU A 14 -5.56 6.04 -16.97
C LEU A 14 -6.14 5.94 -18.39
N GLU A 15 -5.53 6.67 -19.32
CA GLU A 15 -5.76 6.51 -20.76
C GLU A 15 -5.48 5.06 -21.18
N GLN A 16 -6.19 4.58 -22.19
CA GLN A 16 -6.03 3.23 -22.69
C GLN A 16 -4.55 2.94 -23.06
N GLY A 17 -4.04 1.82 -22.57
CA GLY A 17 -2.68 1.35 -22.80
C GLY A 17 -1.59 2.10 -22.02
N LYS A 18 -1.94 3.08 -21.18
CA LYS A 18 -0.98 3.75 -20.29
C LYS A 18 -0.86 3.00 -18.97
N ALA A 19 0.35 3.04 -18.41
CA ALA A 19 0.65 2.47 -17.12
C ALA A 19 1.23 3.54 -16.19
N TYR A 20 0.85 3.47 -14.92
CA TYR A 20 1.50 4.19 -13.83
C TYR A 20 2.11 3.15 -12.90
N ASN A 21 3.41 3.31 -12.59
CA ASN A 21 4.13 2.41 -11.71
C ASN A 21 4.69 3.23 -10.55
N ARG A 22 4.54 2.72 -9.33
CA ARG A 22 5.09 3.30 -8.12
C ARG A 22 5.86 2.23 -7.38
N PHE A 23 7.12 2.53 -7.11
CA PHE A 23 7.97 1.77 -6.21
C PHE A 23 8.15 2.59 -4.93
N ALA A 24 7.91 1.99 -3.77
CA ALA A 24 8.05 2.64 -2.48
C ALA A 24 8.77 1.72 -1.50
N VAL A 25 9.64 2.30 -0.68
CA VAL A 25 10.30 1.64 0.45
C VAL A 25 9.96 2.45 1.69
N ASN A 26 9.44 1.79 2.72
CA ASN A 26 9.06 2.40 3.99
C ASN A 26 9.83 1.71 5.10
N TYR A 27 10.30 2.50 6.07
CA TYR A 27 10.99 2.04 7.26
C TYR A 27 10.18 2.51 8.47
N TYR A 28 9.82 1.56 9.34
CA TYR A 28 9.10 1.81 10.59
C TYR A 28 9.97 1.37 11.76
N PHE A 29 9.92 2.16 12.83
CA PHE A 29 10.60 1.90 14.08
C PHE A 29 9.65 2.26 15.23
N ALA A 30 9.61 1.43 16.27
CA ALA A 30 8.86 1.68 17.49
C ALA A 30 9.58 1.10 18.72
N ASP A 31 9.61 1.87 19.81
CA ASP A 31 10.13 1.52 21.14
C ASP A 31 9.07 1.63 22.26
N GLU A 32 7.87 2.09 21.91
CA GLU A 32 6.71 2.27 22.80
C GLU A 32 5.45 1.65 22.17
N GLU A 33 4.55 1.13 23.00
CA GLU A 33 3.22 0.64 22.60
C GLU A 33 2.10 1.25 23.45
N PHE A 34 0.91 1.35 22.88
CA PHE A 34 -0.28 1.79 23.61
C PHE A 34 -0.90 0.62 24.37
N ASP A 35 -1.20 0.83 25.65
CA ASP A 35 -1.95 -0.13 26.43
C ASP A 35 -3.46 -0.12 26.12
N ALA A 36 -4.23 -0.98 26.79
CA ALA A 36 -5.67 -1.11 26.56
C ALA A 36 -6.48 0.14 26.95
N ASP A 37 -5.92 1.02 27.77
CA ASP A 37 -6.51 2.29 28.20
C ASP A 37 -6.01 3.47 27.33
N GLY A 38 -5.09 3.20 26.40
CA GLY A 38 -4.53 4.17 25.46
C GLY A 38 -3.38 5.00 26.05
N GLU A 39 -2.80 4.57 27.17
CA GLU A 39 -1.59 5.17 27.73
C GLU A 39 -0.34 4.55 27.08
N ASP A 40 0.67 5.40 26.83
CA ASP A 40 1.97 4.98 26.30
C ASP A 40 2.73 4.17 27.35
N LYS A 41 3.18 2.97 26.98
CA LYS A 41 4.13 2.19 27.77
C LYS A 41 5.30 1.74 26.89
N ALA A 42 6.48 1.60 27.48
CA ALA A 42 7.60 0.99 26.79
C ALA A 42 7.22 -0.44 26.35
N LEU A 43 7.76 -0.88 25.20
CA LEU A 43 7.62 -2.27 24.78
C LEU A 43 8.15 -3.20 25.89
N ASP A 44 7.44 -4.32 26.12
CA ASP A 44 7.83 -5.29 27.14
C ASP A 44 9.29 -5.74 26.91
N PHE A 45 10.07 -5.87 28.00
CA PHE A 45 11.48 -6.31 27.98
C PHE A 45 12.49 -5.39 27.26
N GLU A 46 12.27 -4.07 27.23
CA GLU A 46 13.15 -3.11 26.53
C GLU A 46 13.32 -3.45 25.04
N GLY A 47 12.28 -4.06 24.44
CA GLY A 47 12.32 -4.48 23.05
C GLY A 47 12.19 -3.32 22.06
N ASP A 48 12.70 -3.53 20.85
CA ASP A 48 12.52 -2.64 19.72
C ASP A 48 11.89 -3.37 18.54
N PHE A 49 11.06 -2.64 17.79
CA PHE A 49 10.38 -3.13 16.61
C PHE A 49 10.84 -2.36 15.39
N THR A 50 11.36 -3.07 14.40
CA THR A 50 11.74 -2.51 13.11
C THR A 50 11.01 -3.23 11.97
N GLU A 51 10.44 -2.48 11.04
CA GLU A 51 9.78 -3.06 9.85
C GLU A 51 10.18 -2.30 8.58
N VAL A 52 10.68 -3.04 7.59
CA VAL A 52 10.94 -2.55 6.24
C VAL A 52 9.87 -3.09 5.29
N ASN A 53 9.17 -2.17 4.62
CA ASN A 53 8.15 -2.50 3.62
C ASN A 53 8.58 -2.04 2.23
N VAL A 54 8.71 -2.98 1.30
CA VAL A 54 8.87 -2.69 -0.12
C VAL A 54 7.52 -2.88 -0.82
N ASN A 55 7.03 -1.84 -1.50
CA ASN A 55 5.78 -1.87 -2.24
C ASN A 55 6.04 -1.63 -3.74
N TYR A 56 5.47 -2.49 -4.56
CA TYR A 56 5.31 -2.22 -5.98
C TYR A 56 3.83 -2.12 -6.32
N TYR A 57 3.43 -0.94 -6.80
CA TYR A 57 2.05 -0.59 -7.15
C TYR A 57 1.98 -0.22 -8.63
N VAL A 58 1.03 -0.80 -9.35
CA VAL A 58 0.82 -0.52 -10.77
C VAL A 58 -0.65 -0.27 -11.04
N GLU A 59 -0.91 0.74 -11.87
CA GLU A 59 -2.20 0.95 -12.53
C GLU A 59 -2.04 0.82 -14.04
N TYR A 60 -3.00 0.17 -14.70
CA TYR A 60 -3.03 0.01 -16.16
C TYR A 60 -4.37 0.41 -16.74
N GLY A 61 -4.37 1.34 -17.70
CA GLY A 61 -5.56 1.77 -18.42
C GLY A 61 -6.04 0.70 -19.39
N VAL A 62 -7.01 -0.12 -18.98
CA VAL A 62 -7.65 -1.13 -19.85
C VAL A 62 -8.46 -0.44 -20.95
N THR A 63 -9.16 0.64 -20.59
CA THR A 63 -9.82 1.59 -21.48
C THR A 63 -9.70 2.99 -20.88
N ASP A 64 -10.06 4.04 -21.62
CA ASP A 64 -10.10 5.41 -21.08
C ASP A 64 -11.06 5.60 -19.89
N ARG A 65 -11.88 4.60 -19.57
CA ARG A 65 -12.84 4.61 -18.44
C ARG A 65 -12.60 3.51 -17.42
N LEU A 66 -11.68 2.60 -17.65
CA LEU A 66 -11.42 1.45 -16.78
C LEU A 66 -9.93 1.27 -16.57
N THR A 67 -9.52 1.28 -15.31
CA THR A 67 -8.13 1.08 -14.89
C THR A 67 -8.06 -0.14 -13.99
N ALA A 68 -7.16 -1.07 -14.31
CA ALA A 68 -6.79 -2.16 -13.43
C ALA A 68 -5.69 -1.71 -12.47
N ILE A 69 -5.73 -2.19 -11.24
CA ILE A 69 -4.79 -1.89 -10.17
C ILE A 69 -4.23 -3.21 -9.66
N ALA A 70 -2.92 -3.28 -9.48
CA ALA A 70 -2.28 -4.35 -8.74
C ALA A 70 -1.22 -3.77 -7.79
N SER A 71 -1.13 -4.31 -6.59
CA SER A 71 -0.15 -3.93 -5.59
C SER A 71 0.37 -5.16 -4.87
N ILE A 72 1.68 -5.23 -4.70
CA ILE A 72 2.36 -6.27 -3.95
C ILE A 72 3.24 -5.63 -2.89
N TYR A 73 3.28 -6.25 -1.71
CA TYR A 73 4.14 -5.85 -0.62
C TYR A 73 5.13 -6.98 -0.32
N TYR A 74 6.37 -6.62 -0.10
CA TYR A 74 7.35 -7.48 0.57
C TYR A 74 7.70 -6.83 1.89
N LYS A 75 7.60 -7.60 2.96
CA LYS A 75 7.82 -7.14 4.32
C LYS A 75 8.99 -7.88 4.92
N ASP A 76 9.81 -7.14 5.66
CA ASP A 76 10.86 -7.64 6.51
C ASP A 76 10.62 -7.02 7.89
N ILE A 77 10.34 -7.87 8.88
CA ILE A 77 9.94 -7.48 10.23
C ILE A 77 10.94 -8.09 11.20
N GLU A 78 11.52 -7.25 12.02
CA GLU A 78 12.45 -7.60 13.08
C GLU A 78 11.87 -7.11 14.41
N GLN A 79 11.76 -8.01 15.37
CA GLN A 79 11.39 -7.69 16.74
C GLN A 79 12.50 -8.23 17.65
N GLU A 80 13.24 -7.32 18.28
CA GLU A 80 14.24 -7.65 19.27
C GLU A 80 13.66 -7.42 20.66
N ASP A 81 13.67 -8.43 21.52
CA ASP A 81 13.40 -8.30 22.96
C ASP A 81 14.66 -8.74 23.73
N ALA A 82 14.84 -8.34 25.00
CA ALA A 82 16.03 -8.70 25.82
C ALA A 82 16.31 -10.21 25.98
N LEU A 83 15.39 -11.08 25.53
CA LEU A 83 15.48 -12.53 25.63
C LEU A 83 15.53 -13.24 24.26
N ILE A 84 14.96 -12.64 23.20
CA ILE A 84 14.74 -13.31 21.91
C ILE A 84 14.72 -12.26 20.78
N VAL A 85 15.41 -12.57 19.67
CA VAL A 85 15.25 -11.86 18.39
C VAL A 85 14.33 -12.70 17.49
N LYS A 86 13.27 -12.08 16.95
CA LYS A 86 12.34 -12.69 16.00
C LYS A 86 12.41 -11.94 14.68
N GLU A 87 12.80 -12.65 13.63
CA GLU A 87 12.82 -12.15 12.25
C GLU A 87 11.73 -12.87 11.45
N SER A 88 11.00 -12.11 10.62
CA SER A 88 10.02 -12.65 9.68
C SER A 88 10.06 -11.83 8.40
N ASN A 89 10.28 -12.50 7.27
CA ASN A 89 10.24 -11.86 5.96
C ASN A 89 9.36 -12.65 5.00
N GLY A 90 8.71 -11.93 4.09
CA GLY A 90 7.78 -12.57 3.17
C GLY A 90 7.05 -11.63 2.24
N ILE A 91 6.46 -12.23 1.21
CA ILE A 91 5.50 -11.54 0.36
C ILE A 91 4.21 -11.39 1.17
N GLY A 92 3.80 -10.15 1.39
CA GLY A 92 2.52 -9.84 2.01
C GLY A 92 1.36 -9.97 1.04
N ASP A 93 0.19 -9.50 1.46
CA ASP A 93 -1.01 -9.60 0.66
C ASP A 93 -0.86 -8.92 -0.72
N ILE A 94 -1.49 -9.51 -1.73
CA ILE A 94 -1.61 -8.93 -3.06
C ILE A 94 -2.96 -8.21 -3.14
N ASP A 95 -2.93 -6.90 -3.43
CA ASP A 95 -4.16 -6.15 -3.68
C ASP A 95 -4.41 -6.07 -5.18
N LEU A 96 -5.61 -6.46 -5.61
CA LEU A 96 -6.10 -6.32 -6.97
C LEU A 96 -7.32 -5.42 -6.98
N GLY A 97 -7.40 -4.51 -7.95
CA GLY A 97 -8.50 -3.55 -7.99
C GLY A 97 -8.91 -3.16 -9.40
N LEU A 98 -10.13 -2.63 -9.50
CA LEU A 98 -10.65 -1.99 -10.69
C LEU A 98 -11.19 -0.62 -10.32
N LYS A 99 -10.83 0.38 -11.12
CA LYS A 99 -11.29 1.77 -11.01
C LYS A 99 -12.05 2.12 -12.29
N TYR A 100 -13.33 2.47 -12.15
CA TYR A 100 -14.21 2.80 -13.27
C TYR A 100 -14.72 4.24 -13.18
N ARG A 101 -14.50 5.03 -14.23
CA ARG A 101 -14.95 6.42 -14.31
C ARG A 101 -16.45 6.48 -14.63
N LEU A 102 -17.22 6.98 -13.68
CA LEU A 102 -18.67 7.18 -13.79
C LEU A 102 -19.00 8.47 -14.56
N LEU A 103 -18.30 9.57 -14.25
CA LEU A 103 -18.52 10.88 -14.86
C LEU A 103 -17.16 11.58 -15.09
N GLY A 104 -17.06 12.37 -16.16
CA GLY A 104 -15.88 13.20 -16.44
C GLY A 104 -16.28 14.48 -17.17
N TRP A 105 -15.71 15.61 -16.76
CA TRP A 105 -15.90 16.92 -17.38
C TRP A 105 -14.59 17.70 -17.36
N SER A 106 -14.59 18.91 -17.94
CA SER A 106 -13.38 19.74 -18.10
C SER A 106 -12.66 20.11 -16.80
N GLY A 107 -13.30 19.96 -15.63
CA GLY A 107 -12.73 20.32 -14.33
C GLY A 107 -12.67 19.18 -13.32
N GLY A 108 -13.02 17.94 -13.69
CA GLY A 108 -13.04 16.85 -12.72
C GLY A 108 -13.59 15.53 -13.25
N ALA A 109 -13.55 14.52 -12.39
CA ALA A 109 -14.11 13.20 -12.63
C ALA A 109 -14.68 12.61 -11.35
N VAL A 110 -15.65 11.71 -11.52
CA VAL A 110 -16.15 10.82 -10.48
C VAL A 110 -15.88 9.40 -10.92
N ALA A 111 -15.29 8.60 -10.03
CA ALA A 111 -14.99 7.20 -10.28
C ALA A 111 -15.39 6.35 -9.07
N ALA A 112 -15.72 5.09 -9.33
CA ALA A 112 -15.87 4.05 -8.31
C ALA A 112 -14.67 3.11 -8.39
N GLN A 113 -14.16 2.68 -7.24
CA GLN A 113 -13.06 1.74 -7.15
C GLN A 113 -13.46 0.56 -6.25
N GLY A 114 -13.23 -0.65 -6.75
CA GLY A 114 -13.27 -1.88 -5.97
C GLY A 114 -11.87 -2.42 -5.78
N LEU A 115 -11.57 -2.92 -4.59
CA LEU A 115 -10.31 -3.56 -4.22
C LEU A 115 -10.61 -4.91 -3.56
N VAL A 116 -9.85 -5.92 -3.94
CA VAL A 116 -9.84 -7.24 -3.34
C VAL A 116 -8.42 -7.52 -2.89
N LYS A 117 -8.29 -7.98 -1.65
CA LYS A 117 -7.03 -8.36 -1.04
C LYS A 117 -6.94 -9.88 -1.02
N VAL A 118 -5.86 -10.42 -1.57
CA VAL A 118 -5.62 -11.86 -1.66
C VAL A 118 -4.50 -12.24 -0.69
N PRO A 119 -4.78 -13.04 0.35
CA PRO A 119 -3.79 -13.44 1.35
C PRO A 119 -2.90 -14.62 0.90
N GLU A 120 -3.01 -15.12 -0.33
CA GLU A 120 -2.39 -16.39 -0.77
C GLU A 120 -0.87 -16.36 -1.02
N ALA A 121 -0.15 -15.28 -0.67
CA ALA A 121 1.30 -15.20 -0.87
C ALA A 121 2.14 -15.74 0.31
N TYR A 122 1.51 -16.17 1.40
CA TYR A 122 2.20 -16.93 2.45
C TYR A 122 2.45 -18.34 1.90
N ASP A 123 3.68 -18.62 1.48
CA ASP A 123 4.12 -19.98 1.29
C ASP A 123 3.92 -20.71 2.63
N GLU A 124 3.21 -21.84 2.61
CA GLU A 124 3.22 -22.78 3.73
C GLU A 124 4.70 -23.14 3.98
N ALA A 125 5.28 -22.59 5.05
CA ALA A 125 6.59 -23.05 5.49
C ALA A 125 6.49 -24.57 5.78
N PRO A 126 7.41 -25.40 5.26
CA PRO A 126 7.39 -26.85 5.45
C PRO A 126 7.62 -27.30 6.89
#